data_AF-A0A4W6CYA1-F1
#
_entry.id   AF-A0A4W6CYA1-F1
#
_cell.length_a   1.000
_cell.length_b   1.000
_cell.length_c   1.000
_cell.angle_alpha   90.00
_cell.angle_beta   90.00
_cell.angle_gamma   90.00
#
_symmetry.space_group_name_H-M   'P 1'
#
loop_
_entity.id
_entity.type
_entity.pdbx_description
1 polymer ?
#
loop_
_entity_poly.entity_id
_entity_poly.type
_entity_poly.pdbx_seq_one_letter_code
_entity_poly.pdbx_strand_id
1 'polypeptide(L)'
;MWILFFLSALLGVLGSEEAPSGAAQQQQLQLQCKGGVTTGVCGCCPVCARAEGETCGGTWDYLGKCDEGLVCVYQDAAADKPDEERKGICKAGECINYDLNQYQAGAMNDFISLLEEKKKNKKCDSGFVKSPLSETKLTGDAFELYCDVVGNPTPEIQWWYSEINRADSFRQLWDGARKRRVSISTAYGANAVSVLGISRLTLDDSGTYECRASNDPGLLASSVGAILPYRSGK
;
A
#
# COMPACT_ATOMS: atom_id res chain seq x y z
N MET A 1 5.54 -87.92 5.94
CA MET A 1 5.12 -88.16 7.33
C MET A 1 5.88 -87.11 8.15
N TRP A 2 5.35 -85.96 8.54
CA TRP A 2 4.15 -85.71 9.32
C TRP A 2 3.45 -84.41 8.90
N ILE A 3 2.16 -84.40 9.16
CA ILE A 3 1.17 -83.35 8.95
C ILE A 3 1.28 -82.29 10.05
N LEU A 4 1.17 -81.00 9.71
CA LEU A 4 0.36 -80.04 10.47
C LEU A 4 -0.29 -79.03 9.50
N PHE A 5 -1.59 -79.23 9.30
CA PHE A 5 -2.56 -78.23 8.87
C PHE A 5 -2.74 -77.17 9.96
N PHE A 6 -3.01 -75.91 9.61
CA PHE A 6 -4.29 -75.23 9.88
C PHE A 6 -4.26 -73.73 9.48
N LEU A 7 -5.16 -73.38 8.53
CA LEU A 7 -6.07 -72.22 8.50
C LEU A 7 -5.52 -70.82 8.84
N SER A 8 -5.42 -69.83 7.95
CA SER A 8 -6.42 -69.12 7.12
C SER A 8 -6.61 -67.67 7.61
N ALA A 9 -6.97 -66.78 6.66
CA ALA A 9 -7.48 -65.41 6.81
C ALA A 9 -6.41 -64.31 7.03
N LEU A 10 -6.11 -63.48 6.03
CA LEU A 10 -6.85 -62.32 5.48
C LEU A 10 -6.47 -60.99 6.16
N LEU A 11 -6.20 -60.02 5.28
CA LEU A 11 -6.24 -58.55 5.46
C LEU A 11 -4.99 -57.86 6.06
N GLY A 12 -4.31 -57.16 5.16
CA GLY A 12 -4.06 -55.72 5.27
C GLY A 12 -2.98 -55.27 6.25
N VAL A 13 -1.90 -54.70 5.72
CA VAL A 13 -1.54 -53.29 5.98
C VAL A 13 -0.82 -52.78 4.72
N LEU A 14 -1.50 -51.96 3.91
CA LEU A 14 -0.82 -50.96 3.10
C LEU A 14 -0.20 -49.99 4.10
N GLY A 15 1.13 -50.00 4.20
CA GLY A 15 1.85 -48.99 4.95
C GLY A 15 1.65 -47.66 4.25
N SER A 16 0.73 -46.85 4.78
CA SER A 16 0.71 -45.41 4.54
C SER A 16 1.94 -44.82 5.22
N GLU A 17 2.90 -44.32 4.45
CA GLU A 17 3.79 -43.27 4.95
C GLU A 17 2.90 -42.06 5.26
N GLU A 18 2.61 -41.89 6.55
CA GLU A 18 1.96 -40.71 7.10
C GLU A 18 2.89 -39.51 6.90
N ALA A 19 2.69 -38.79 5.81
CA ALA A 19 3.22 -37.44 5.65
C ALA A 19 2.63 -36.55 6.75
N PRO A 20 3.43 -35.70 7.42
CA PRO A 20 2.93 -34.90 8.52
C PRO A 20 1.86 -33.91 8.03
N SER A 21 0.76 -33.93 8.76
CA SER A 21 -0.33 -32.98 8.73
C SER A 21 0.13 -31.54 8.85
N GLY A 22 -0.51 -30.64 8.09
CA GLY A 22 -0.78 -29.29 8.57
C GLY A 22 0.36 -28.29 8.43
N ALA A 23 0.73 -27.97 7.20
CA ALA A 23 1.05 -26.60 6.82
C ALA A 23 0.71 -26.48 5.34
N ALA A 24 -0.28 -25.65 5.00
CA ALA A 24 -0.36 -25.13 3.65
C ALA A 24 0.98 -24.42 3.41
N GLN A 25 1.90 -25.09 2.72
CA GLN A 25 3.05 -24.43 2.13
C GLN A 25 2.46 -23.44 1.13
N GLN A 26 2.24 -22.20 1.58
CA GLN A 26 2.34 -21.06 0.70
C GLN A 26 3.76 -21.15 0.15
N GLN A 27 3.91 -21.81 -0.99
CA GLN A 27 4.99 -21.49 -1.89
C GLN A 27 4.78 -20.00 -2.19
N GLN A 28 5.50 -19.18 -1.43
CA GLN A 28 5.71 -17.80 -1.72
C GLN A 28 6.42 -17.82 -3.06
N LEU A 29 5.66 -17.77 -4.15
CA LEU A 29 6.18 -17.50 -5.47
C LEU A 29 6.86 -16.14 -5.31
N GLN A 30 8.18 -16.15 -5.07
CA GLN A 30 8.95 -14.93 -4.99
C GLN A 30 8.83 -14.30 -6.38
N LEU A 31 7.93 -13.32 -6.49
CA LEU A 31 7.73 -12.61 -7.74
C LEU A 31 9.07 -11.96 -8.08
N GLN A 32 9.59 -12.28 -9.26
CA GLN A 32 10.77 -11.62 -9.81
C GLN A 32 10.31 -10.30 -10.41
N CYS A 33 10.23 -9.29 -9.55
CA CYS A 33 9.84 -7.95 -9.94
C CYS A 33 11.06 -7.15 -10.41
N LYS A 34 10.85 -6.30 -11.41
CA LYS A 34 11.84 -5.30 -11.83
C LYS A 34 12.10 -4.29 -10.70
N GLY A 35 11.06 -3.98 -9.95
CA GLY A 35 11.07 -3.16 -8.74
C GLY A 35 10.70 -3.96 -7.50
N GLY A 36 10.19 -3.28 -6.49
CA GLY A 36 9.64 -3.85 -5.27
C GLY A 36 8.33 -4.63 -5.47
N VAL A 37 7.81 -5.14 -4.35
CA VAL A 37 6.56 -5.89 -4.29
C VAL A 37 5.53 -5.09 -3.52
N THR A 38 4.36 -4.89 -4.12
CA THR A 38 3.19 -4.26 -3.51
C THR A 38 2.02 -5.26 -3.50
N THR A 39 0.83 -4.81 -3.09
CA THR A 39 -0.38 -5.64 -3.13
C THR A 39 -1.28 -5.20 -4.28
N GLY A 40 -1.90 -6.17 -4.97
CA GLY A 40 -2.90 -5.88 -6.00
C GLY A 40 -4.16 -5.20 -5.45
N VAL A 41 -5.14 -4.93 -6.34
CA VAL A 41 -6.41 -4.25 -6.01
C VAL A 41 -7.14 -4.85 -4.82
N CYS A 42 -7.14 -6.19 -4.71
CA CYS A 42 -7.79 -6.90 -3.61
C CYS A 42 -6.99 -6.87 -2.30
N GLY A 43 -5.77 -6.33 -2.30
CA GLY A 43 -4.88 -6.29 -1.14
C GLY A 43 -4.31 -7.65 -0.68
N CYS A 44 -4.71 -8.76 -1.30
CA CYS A 44 -4.32 -10.09 -0.81
C CYS A 44 -3.09 -10.67 -1.51
N CYS A 45 -2.92 -10.34 -2.79
CA CYS A 45 -1.90 -10.94 -3.64
C CYS A 45 -0.69 -10.01 -3.75
N PRO A 46 0.54 -10.52 -3.51
CA PRO A 46 1.73 -9.77 -3.87
C PRO A 46 1.76 -9.59 -5.39
N VAL A 47 2.03 -8.38 -5.84
CA VAL A 47 2.18 -7.99 -7.24
C VAL A 47 3.40 -7.10 -7.37
N CYS A 48 3.96 -6.98 -8.57
CA CYS A 48 5.08 -6.07 -8.77
C CYS A 48 4.62 -4.62 -8.67
N ALA A 49 5.39 -3.82 -7.94
CA ALA A 49 5.25 -2.39 -7.97
C ALA A 49 5.65 -1.86 -9.36
N ARG A 50 5.04 -0.75 -9.75
CA ARG A 50 5.25 -0.10 -11.04
C ARG A 50 6.56 0.67 -11.01
N ALA A 51 7.44 0.36 -11.96
CA ALA A 51 8.72 1.04 -12.11
C ALA A 51 8.54 2.45 -12.70
N GLU A 52 9.60 3.25 -12.66
CA GLU A 52 9.61 4.60 -13.23
C GLU A 52 9.22 4.58 -14.73
N GLY A 53 8.34 5.50 -15.11
CA GLY A 53 7.77 5.60 -16.46
C GLY A 53 6.58 4.67 -16.73
N GLU A 54 6.25 3.73 -15.83
CA GLU A 54 5.11 2.84 -15.99
C GLU A 54 3.78 3.50 -15.60
N THR A 55 2.69 2.98 -16.16
CA THR A 55 1.33 3.43 -15.82
C THR A 55 0.93 3.00 -14.41
N CYS A 56 0.30 3.91 -13.68
CA CYS A 56 -0.20 3.71 -12.32
C CYS A 56 -1.57 4.37 -12.10
N GLY A 57 -2.18 4.09 -10.94
CA GLY A 57 -3.45 4.69 -10.53
C GLY A 57 -4.68 3.90 -11.00
N GLY A 58 -5.72 4.62 -11.45
CA GLY A 58 -7.04 4.07 -11.69
C GLY A 58 -7.88 3.95 -10.41
N THR A 59 -9.15 3.63 -10.55
CA THR A 59 -10.04 3.38 -9.41
C THR A 59 -9.49 2.21 -8.59
N TRP A 60 -9.20 2.38 -7.29
CA TRP A 60 -8.59 1.34 -6.44
C TRP A 60 -7.15 0.92 -6.82
N ASP A 61 -6.40 1.78 -7.50
CA ASP A 61 -5.03 1.48 -7.94
C ASP A 61 -4.94 0.25 -8.87
N TYR A 62 -5.98 -0.03 -9.66
CA TYR A 62 -6.01 -1.20 -10.56
C TYR A 62 -4.95 -1.17 -11.66
N LEU A 63 -4.49 0.02 -12.05
CA LEU A 63 -3.37 0.17 -12.97
C LEU A 63 -2.04 -0.08 -12.29
N GLY A 64 -2.00 -0.17 -10.95
CA GLY A 64 -0.84 -0.50 -10.14
C GLY A 64 -0.35 0.67 -9.31
N LYS A 65 0.38 0.32 -8.24
CA LYS A 65 1.06 1.28 -7.36
C LYS A 65 2.52 1.40 -7.74
N CYS A 66 3.05 2.60 -7.65
CA CYS A 66 4.46 2.87 -7.92
C CYS A 66 5.36 2.21 -6.87
N ASP A 67 6.60 1.93 -7.29
CA ASP A 67 7.64 1.38 -6.43
C ASP A 67 8.08 2.35 -5.35
N GLU A 68 8.85 1.86 -4.37
CA GLU A 68 9.38 2.67 -3.28
C GLU A 68 10.16 3.87 -3.83
N GLY A 69 9.82 5.08 -3.35
CA GLY A 69 10.42 6.32 -3.82
C GLY A 69 9.88 6.84 -5.15
N LEU A 70 8.80 6.27 -5.70
CA LEU A 70 8.11 6.76 -6.90
C LEU A 70 6.68 7.23 -6.59
N VAL A 71 6.28 8.32 -7.25
CA VAL A 71 4.95 8.94 -7.13
C VAL A 71 4.16 8.76 -8.41
N CYS A 72 2.87 8.40 -8.28
CA CYS A 72 1.96 8.34 -9.40
C CYS A 72 1.48 9.74 -9.80
N VAL A 73 2.00 10.28 -10.91
CA VAL A 73 1.65 11.61 -11.41
C VAL A 73 0.55 11.48 -12.45
N TYR A 74 -0.65 11.99 -12.14
CA TYR A 74 -1.79 12.02 -13.05
C TYR A 74 -1.56 13.07 -14.15
N GLN A 75 -1.85 12.71 -15.40
CA GLN A 75 -1.56 13.58 -16.55
C GLN A 75 -2.63 14.65 -16.78
N ASP A 76 -3.82 14.50 -16.19
CA ASP A 76 -4.94 15.41 -16.39
C ASP A 76 -5.47 15.98 -15.07
N ALA A 77 -5.46 17.30 -14.95
CA ALA A 77 -6.28 18.04 -14.00
C ALA A 77 -7.75 18.02 -14.45
N ALA A 78 -8.34 16.83 -14.59
CA ALA A 78 -9.73 16.70 -15.02
C ALA A 78 -10.67 16.93 -13.83
N ALA A 79 -10.75 18.19 -13.40
CA ALA A 79 -11.81 18.69 -12.52
C ALA A 79 -13.20 18.68 -13.20
N ASP A 80 -13.34 18.11 -14.41
CA ASP A 80 -14.55 18.22 -15.23
C ASP A 80 -15.08 16.89 -15.78
N LYS A 81 -14.55 15.75 -15.33
CA LYS A 81 -15.06 14.42 -15.74
C LYS A 81 -15.07 13.43 -14.56
N PRO A 82 -16.22 13.27 -13.88
CA PRO A 82 -16.33 12.40 -12.72
C PRO A 82 -16.17 10.90 -13.01
N ASP A 83 -16.30 10.49 -14.28
CA ASP A 83 -16.32 9.07 -14.69
C ASP A 83 -15.06 8.59 -15.45
N GLU A 84 -14.09 9.47 -15.73
CA GLU A 84 -12.82 9.05 -16.37
C GLU A 84 -11.81 8.61 -15.30
N GLU A 85 -11.40 7.34 -15.37
CA GLU A 85 -10.45 6.73 -14.45
C GLU A 85 -9.15 7.54 -14.39
N ARG A 86 -8.81 8.08 -13.21
CA ARG A 86 -7.59 8.85 -13.00
C ARG A 86 -6.35 7.99 -13.23
N LYS A 87 -5.77 8.08 -14.42
CA LYS A 87 -4.55 7.36 -14.84
C LYS A 87 -3.31 8.26 -14.74
N GLY A 88 -2.22 7.71 -14.23
CA GLY A 88 -0.96 8.42 -14.05
C GLY A 88 0.26 7.63 -14.52
N ILE A 89 1.44 8.22 -14.34
CA ILE A 89 2.76 7.63 -14.60
C ILE A 89 3.63 7.73 -13.36
N CYS A 90 4.35 6.65 -13.03
CA CYS A 90 5.31 6.64 -11.93
C CYS A 90 6.53 7.50 -12.27
N LYS A 91 6.83 8.47 -11.40
CA LYS A 91 8.00 9.34 -11.49
C LYS A 91 8.73 9.36 -10.16
N ALA A 92 10.02 9.68 -10.15
CA ALA A 92 10.77 9.85 -8.91
C ALA A 92 10.02 10.77 -7.94
N GLY A 93 9.74 10.26 -6.73
CA GLY A 93 9.08 10.93 -5.63
C GLY A 93 9.97 11.93 -4.92
N GLU A 94 10.84 12.58 -5.69
CA GLU A 94 11.68 13.62 -5.17
C GLU A 94 10.96 14.95 -5.35
N CYS A 95 10.89 15.73 -4.28
CA CYS A 95 10.63 17.16 -4.39
C CYS A 95 11.84 17.90 -4.97
N ILE A 96 12.34 17.46 -6.14
CA ILE A 96 13.30 18.19 -6.96
C ILE A 96 12.84 18.25 -8.44
N ASN A 97 12.41 19.47 -8.79
CA ASN A 97 12.25 20.10 -10.12
C ASN A 97 11.39 19.44 -11.22
N TYR A 98 10.29 20.13 -11.57
CA TYR A 98 10.02 20.49 -12.97
C TYR A 98 11.23 21.23 -13.55
N ASP A 99 11.75 20.81 -14.70
CA ASP A 99 12.86 21.44 -15.42
C ASP A 99 12.78 22.98 -15.42
N LEU A 100 13.75 23.65 -14.81
CA LEU A 100 13.99 25.09 -15.00
C LEU A 100 14.91 25.31 -16.21
N ASN A 101 14.57 24.73 -17.37
CA ASN A 101 15.24 25.04 -18.63
C ASN A 101 14.66 26.32 -19.27
N GLN A 102 14.79 27.48 -18.60
CA GLN A 102 14.64 28.79 -19.28
C GLN A 102 15.52 29.95 -18.78
N TYR A 103 16.42 29.77 -17.81
CA TYR A 103 17.36 30.86 -17.47
C TYR A 103 18.77 30.54 -17.96
N GLN A 104 19.13 31.17 -19.09
CA GLN A 104 20.48 31.14 -19.65
C GLN A 104 21.50 31.53 -18.57
N ALA A 105 22.55 30.71 -18.48
CA ALA A 105 23.70 30.95 -17.64
C ALA A 105 24.37 32.28 -18.01
N GLY A 106 24.38 33.22 -17.06
CA GLY A 106 25.08 34.49 -17.15
C GLY A 106 25.53 34.97 -15.77
N ALA A 107 26.82 34.78 -15.50
CA ALA A 107 27.67 35.43 -14.50
C ALA A 107 27.61 35.01 -13.01
N MET A 108 28.75 34.43 -12.57
CA MET A 108 29.60 34.78 -11.42
C MET A 108 29.19 34.36 -9.98
N ASN A 109 29.83 33.28 -9.52
CA ASN A 109 30.40 32.96 -8.19
C ASN A 109 29.77 33.36 -6.83
N ASP A 110 28.54 33.87 -6.74
CA ASP A 110 27.78 33.99 -5.47
C ASP A 110 26.35 33.39 -5.60
N PHE A 111 26.23 32.25 -6.27
CA PHE A 111 24.92 31.70 -6.68
C PHE A 111 24.54 30.36 -6.02
N ILE A 112 25.46 29.70 -5.29
CA ILE A 112 25.21 28.37 -4.71
C ILE A 112 24.19 28.43 -3.57
N SER A 113 24.35 29.35 -2.62
CA SER A 113 23.43 29.52 -1.49
C SER A 113 22.02 29.93 -1.92
N LEU A 114 21.91 30.85 -2.89
CA LEU A 114 20.62 31.27 -3.46
C LEU A 114 19.94 30.16 -4.28
N LEU A 115 20.70 29.29 -4.95
CA LEU A 115 20.15 28.11 -5.61
C LEU A 115 19.70 27.05 -4.60
N GLU A 116 20.41 26.86 -3.50
CA GLU A 116 20.00 25.95 -2.42
C GLU A 116 18.71 26.43 -1.74
N GLU A 117 18.57 27.74 -1.50
CA GLU A 117 17.35 28.33 -0.96
C GLU A 117 16.18 28.27 -1.96
N LYS A 118 16.42 28.55 -3.25
CA LYS A 118 15.39 28.44 -4.30
C LYS A 118 14.98 26.99 -4.57
N LYS A 119 15.89 26.02 -4.43
CA LYS A 119 15.59 24.58 -4.49
C LYS A 119 14.72 24.16 -3.30
N LYS A 120 15.05 24.62 -2.10
CA LYS A 120 14.31 24.32 -0.86
C LYS A 120 12.89 24.90 -0.85
N ASN A 121 12.66 26.00 -1.57
CA ASN A 121 11.39 26.71 -1.61
C ASN A 121 10.53 26.42 -2.87
N LYS A 122 10.89 25.40 -3.67
CA LYS A 122 10.13 25.05 -4.88
C LYS A 122 8.92 24.17 -4.53
N LYS A 123 7.73 24.62 -4.94
CA LYS A 123 6.45 23.91 -4.75
C LYS A 123 6.44 22.58 -5.53
N CYS A 124 5.99 21.51 -4.88
CA CYS A 124 5.76 20.17 -5.46
C CYS A 124 4.46 19.60 -4.90
N ASP A 125 3.69 18.90 -5.73
CA ASP A 125 2.46 18.24 -5.32
C ASP A 125 2.74 17.07 -4.37
N SER A 126 1.75 16.73 -3.56
CA SER A 126 1.83 15.58 -2.66
C SER A 126 2.01 14.27 -3.44
N GLY A 127 2.84 13.36 -2.92
CA GLY A 127 3.05 12.05 -3.52
C GLY A 127 3.53 11.00 -2.52
N PHE A 128 3.14 9.74 -2.70
CA PHE A 128 3.54 8.65 -1.78
C PHE A 128 4.96 8.18 -2.07
N VAL A 129 5.78 8.12 -1.03
CA VAL A 129 7.04 7.37 -0.99
C VAL A 129 6.77 5.94 -0.55
N LYS A 130 5.88 5.77 0.44
CA LYS A 130 5.43 4.48 0.95
C LYS A 130 3.93 4.46 1.10
N SER A 131 3.30 3.58 0.34
CA SER A 131 1.86 3.34 0.39
C SER A 131 1.47 2.33 1.49
N PRO A 132 0.23 2.40 2.00
CA PRO A 132 -0.31 1.39 2.89
C PRO A 132 -0.26 0.00 2.26
N LEU A 133 0.33 -0.95 2.99
CA LEU A 133 0.41 -2.34 2.57
C LEU A 133 -0.79 -3.11 3.12
N SER A 134 -1.44 -3.88 2.27
CA SER A 134 -2.61 -4.65 2.69
C SER A 134 -2.19 -5.90 3.48
N GLU A 135 -2.98 -6.27 4.49
CA GLU A 135 -2.63 -7.34 5.43
C GLU A 135 -3.81 -8.26 5.75
N THR A 136 -3.50 -9.53 6.01
CA THR A 136 -4.43 -10.51 6.58
C THR A 136 -3.97 -10.85 8.00
N LYS A 137 -4.84 -10.69 9.00
CA LYS A 137 -4.50 -10.80 10.43
C LYS A 137 -5.51 -11.64 11.20
N LEU A 138 -5.10 -12.24 12.31
CA LEU A 138 -6.00 -12.99 13.16
C LEU A 138 -6.93 -12.02 13.92
N THR A 139 -8.20 -12.40 14.11
CA THR A 139 -9.11 -11.64 14.97
C THR A 139 -8.55 -11.57 16.40
N GLY A 140 -8.58 -10.40 17.00
CA GLY A 140 -7.98 -10.11 18.32
C GLY A 140 -6.60 -9.45 18.25
N ASP A 141 -5.90 -9.56 17.11
CA ASP A 141 -4.59 -8.91 16.90
C ASP A 141 -4.71 -7.39 16.75
N ALA A 142 -3.59 -6.75 16.42
CA ALA A 142 -3.52 -5.37 15.95
C ALA A 142 -2.79 -5.29 14.60
N PHE A 143 -3.06 -4.25 13.83
CA PHE A 143 -2.30 -3.91 12.62
C PHE A 143 -1.88 -2.45 12.63
N GLU A 144 -0.87 -2.12 11.82
CA GLU A 144 -0.45 -0.76 11.52
C GLU A 144 -0.30 -0.57 10.00
N LEU A 145 -0.96 0.43 9.45
CA LEU A 145 -0.79 0.86 8.07
C LEU A 145 0.08 2.12 8.03
N TYR A 146 1.09 2.08 7.17
CA TYR A 146 2.06 3.15 7.00
C TYR A 146 1.76 3.99 5.77
N CYS A 147 1.91 5.30 5.89
CA CYS A 147 1.76 6.25 4.80
C CYS A 147 2.88 7.29 4.89
N ASP A 148 3.82 7.26 3.95
CA ASP A 148 4.93 8.22 3.84
C ASP A 148 4.74 9.04 2.57
N VAL A 149 4.67 10.35 2.72
CA VAL A 149 4.28 11.29 1.66
C VAL A 149 5.26 12.45 1.59
N VAL A 150 5.75 12.72 0.38
CA VAL A 150 6.52 13.91 0.03
C VAL A 150 5.60 15.03 -0.46
N GLY A 151 6.01 16.28 -0.29
CA GLY A 151 5.32 17.45 -0.84
C GLY A 151 5.86 18.75 -0.25
N ASN A 152 5.74 19.85 -1.00
CA ASN A 152 6.13 21.18 -0.58
C ASN A 152 5.06 22.20 -1.03
N PRO A 153 4.29 22.81 -0.11
CA PRO A 153 4.35 22.65 1.35
C PRO A 153 4.11 21.21 1.83
N THR A 154 4.57 20.88 3.03
CA THR A 154 4.38 19.55 3.63
C THR A 154 2.88 19.20 3.64
N PRO A 155 2.47 18.05 3.06
CA PRO A 155 1.06 17.74 2.90
C PRO A 155 0.37 17.35 4.20
N GLU A 156 -0.91 17.68 4.31
CA GLU A 156 -1.77 17.19 5.38
C GLU A 156 -2.25 15.78 5.03
N ILE A 157 -2.15 14.85 5.99
CA ILE A 157 -2.57 13.46 5.82
C ILE A 157 -3.87 13.18 6.58
N GLN A 158 -4.81 12.53 5.91
CA GLN A 158 -6.08 12.08 6.47
C GLN A 158 -6.35 10.62 6.11
N TRP A 159 -6.88 9.85 7.07
CA TRP A 159 -7.26 8.45 6.87
C TRP A 159 -8.76 8.32 6.63
N TRP A 160 -9.11 7.49 5.66
CA TRP A 160 -10.48 7.18 5.28
C TRP A 160 -10.69 5.67 5.25
N TYR A 161 -11.92 5.22 5.45
CA TYR A 161 -12.27 3.80 5.51
C TYR A 161 -13.53 3.50 4.73
N SER A 162 -13.50 2.38 3.99
CA SER A 162 -14.62 1.83 3.26
C SER A 162 -14.79 0.35 3.56
N GLU A 163 -16.02 -0.11 3.78
CA GLU A 163 -16.32 -1.52 3.98
C GLU A 163 -16.24 -2.27 2.64
N ILE A 164 -15.86 -3.55 2.65
CA ILE A 164 -15.73 -4.39 1.44
C ILE A 164 -16.98 -4.34 0.56
N ASN A 165 -18.17 -4.33 1.19
CA ASN A 165 -19.46 -4.40 0.50
C ASN A 165 -20.01 -3.02 0.09
N ARG A 166 -19.31 -1.93 0.40
CA ARG A 166 -19.74 -0.54 0.14
C ARG A 166 -18.58 0.34 -0.29
N ALA A 167 -17.86 -0.14 -1.30
CA ALA A 167 -16.63 0.44 -1.84
C ALA A 167 -16.74 1.98 -2.02
N ASP A 168 -17.87 2.50 -2.48
CA ASP A 168 -18.02 3.93 -2.80
C ASP A 168 -18.33 4.85 -1.61
N SER A 169 -18.33 4.36 -0.36
CA SER A 169 -18.73 5.13 0.83
C SER A 169 -17.61 5.30 1.85
N PHE A 170 -16.50 5.89 1.42
CA PHE A 170 -15.41 6.24 2.33
C PHE A 170 -15.86 7.19 3.44
N ARG A 171 -15.53 6.83 4.68
CA ARG A 171 -15.76 7.64 5.87
C ARG A 171 -14.43 8.01 6.50
N GLN A 172 -14.29 9.27 6.92
CA GLN A 172 -13.10 9.72 7.60
C GLN A 172 -12.90 8.94 8.90
N LEU A 173 -11.67 8.50 9.16
CA LEU A 173 -11.23 7.97 10.44
C LEU A 173 -10.46 9.05 11.20
N TRP A 174 -10.56 9.00 12.52
CA TRP A 174 -9.86 9.91 13.42
C TRP A 174 -9.30 9.13 14.61
N ASP A 175 -8.31 9.73 15.29
CA ASP A 175 -7.71 9.16 16.47
C ASP A 175 -8.78 8.91 17.56
N GLY A 176 -8.75 7.72 18.17
CA GLY A 176 -9.74 7.33 19.18
C GLY A 176 -11.08 6.82 18.62
N ALA A 177 -11.26 6.73 17.30
CA ALA A 177 -12.45 6.13 16.70
C ALA A 177 -12.65 4.65 17.10
N ARG A 178 -13.85 4.13 16.84
CA ARG A 178 -14.26 2.74 17.15
C ARG A 178 -14.02 2.34 18.62
N LYS A 179 -14.55 3.14 19.56
CA LYS A 179 -14.37 2.95 21.02
C LYS A 179 -12.89 2.95 21.43
N ARG A 180 -12.10 3.92 20.92
CA ARG A 180 -10.66 4.08 21.20
C ARG A 180 -9.76 2.93 20.74
N ARG A 181 -10.20 2.15 19.74
CA ARG A 181 -9.37 1.10 19.14
C ARG A 181 -8.46 1.63 18.04
N VAL A 182 -8.90 2.69 17.36
CA VAL A 182 -8.16 3.37 16.31
C VAL A 182 -7.15 4.32 16.95
N SER A 183 -5.89 4.24 16.51
CA SER A 183 -4.82 5.19 16.81
C SER A 183 -4.28 5.78 15.52
N ILE A 184 -4.15 7.11 15.44
CA ILE A 184 -3.54 7.79 14.29
C ILE A 184 -2.42 8.69 14.80
N SER A 185 -1.20 8.42 14.34
CA SER A 185 -0.01 9.23 14.65
C SER A 185 0.57 9.80 13.37
N THR A 186 0.81 11.11 13.34
CA THR A 186 1.42 11.78 12.19
C THR A 186 2.65 12.56 12.65
N ALA A 187 3.77 12.36 11.97
CA ALA A 187 5.01 13.08 12.16
C ALA A 187 5.35 13.90 10.91
N TYR A 188 5.80 15.13 11.11
CA TYR A 188 6.20 16.04 10.04
C TYR A 188 7.71 16.27 10.10
N GLY A 189 8.40 15.98 9.01
CA GLY A 189 9.83 16.19 8.83
C GLY A 189 10.13 16.66 7.41
N ALA A 190 11.12 16.05 6.76
CA ALA A 190 11.31 16.22 5.31
C ALA A 190 10.11 15.69 4.51
N ASN A 191 9.50 14.61 5.01
CA ASN A 191 8.25 14.03 4.53
C ASN A 191 7.18 14.14 5.63
N ALA A 192 5.91 13.97 5.25
CA ALA A 192 4.83 13.70 6.18
C ALA A 192 4.64 12.19 6.30
N VAL A 193 4.76 11.65 7.52
CA VAL A 193 4.59 10.22 7.79
C VAL A 193 3.42 10.02 8.73
N SER A 194 2.43 9.22 8.34
CA SER A 194 1.29 8.86 9.17
C SER A 194 1.15 7.35 9.33
N VAL A 195 0.82 6.93 10.55
CA VAL A 195 0.59 5.53 10.92
C VAL A 195 -0.82 5.40 11.48
N LEU A 196 -1.62 4.53 10.84
CA LEU A 196 -2.95 4.14 11.30
C LEU A 196 -2.86 2.76 11.96
N GLY A 197 -3.18 2.69 13.24
CA GLY A 197 -3.28 1.45 14.00
C GLY A 197 -4.70 1.12 14.41
N ILE A 198 -5.07 -0.17 14.41
CA ILE A 198 -6.29 -0.66 15.06
C ILE A 198 -5.95 -1.84 15.95
N SER A 199 -6.32 -1.73 17.23
CA SER A 199 -6.19 -2.80 18.21
C SER A 199 -7.45 -3.67 18.32
N ARG A 200 -7.26 -4.93 18.73
CA ARG A 200 -8.32 -5.92 18.98
C ARG A 200 -9.24 -6.08 17.76
N LEU A 201 -8.64 -6.56 16.67
CA LEU A 201 -9.32 -6.68 15.38
C LEU A 201 -10.57 -7.54 15.46
N THR A 202 -11.67 -7.04 14.90
CA THR A 202 -12.91 -7.79 14.68
C THR A 202 -13.14 -7.99 13.18
N LEU A 203 -14.04 -8.90 12.81
CA LEU A 203 -14.41 -9.08 11.39
C LEU A 203 -15.01 -7.80 10.78
N ASP A 204 -15.58 -6.91 11.59
CA ASP A 204 -16.16 -5.63 11.15
C ASP A 204 -15.11 -4.55 10.87
N ASP A 205 -13.84 -4.81 11.19
CA ASP A 205 -12.70 -3.99 10.77
C ASP A 205 -12.22 -4.38 9.36
N SER A 206 -12.92 -5.32 8.69
CA SER A 206 -12.60 -5.71 7.32
C SER A 206 -13.02 -4.65 6.31
N GLY A 207 -12.07 -4.18 5.51
CA GLY A 207 -12.32 -3.12 4.55
C GLY A 207 -11.05 -2.53 3.96
N THR A 208 -11.25 -1.46 3.20
CA THR A 208 -10.20 -0.68 2.55
C THR A 208 -9.96 0.60 3.35
N TYR A 209 -8.70 0.84 3.68
CA TYR A 209 -8.22 2.01 4.38
C TYR A 209 -7.42 2.87 3.41
N GLU A 210 -7.82 4.12 3.24
CA GLU A 210 -7.25 5.04 2.29
C GLU A 210 -6.49 6.14 3.02
N CYS A 211 -5.21 6.29 2.69
CA CYS A 211 -4.42 7.45 3.07
C CYS A 211 -4.59 8.52 1.99
N ARG A 212 -5.11 9.69 2.40
CA ARG A 212 -5.28 10.86 1.53
C ARG A 212 -4.32 11.95 1.97
N ALA A 213 -3.52 12.47 1.05
CA ALA A 213 -2.59 13.54 1.31
C ALA A 213 -2.81 14.71 0.34
N SER A 214 -2.76 15.94 0.86
CA SER A 214 -2.96 17.14 0.03
C SER A 214 -2.16 18.31 0.57
N ASN A 215 -1.57 19.07 -0.35
CA ASN A 215 -0.90 20.34 -0.11
C ASN A 215 -1.30 21.44 -1.10
N ASP A 216 -2.15 21.12 -2.09
CA ASP A 216 -2.65 22.06 -3.09
C ASP A 216 -4.16 21.86 -3.30
N PRO A 217 -4.98 22.93 -3.24
CA PRO A 217 -6.42 22.82 -3.46
C PRO A 217 -6.73 22.25 -4.86
N GLY A 218 -7.35 21.07 -4.90
CA GLY A 218 -7.72 20.39 -6.15
C GLY A 218 -6.78 19.24 -6.55
N LEU A 219 -5.63 19.11 -5.90
CA LEU A 219 -4.73 17.97 -6.07
C LEU A 219 -4.71 17.12 -4.79
N LEU A 220 -5.02 15.84 -4.97
CA LEU A 220 -5.13 14.86 -3.91
C LEU A 220 -4.34 13.62 -4.31
N ALA A 221 -3.30 13.32 -3.56
CA ALA A 221 -2.67 12.02 -3.60
C ALA A 221 -3.49 11.07 -2.72
N SER A 222 -3.90 9.93 -3.29
CA SER A 222 -4.57 8.85 -2.56
C SER A 222 -3.87 7.52 -2.78
N SER A 223 -3.80 6.70 -1.73
CA SER A 223 -3.37 5.30 -1.81
C SER A 223 -4.06 4.46 -0.76
N VAL A 224 -4.36 3.20 -1.08
CA VAL A 224 -5.20 2.31 -0.27
C VAL A 224 -4.46 1.09 0.27
N GLY A 225 -4.87 0.58 1.43
CA GLY A 225 -4.48 -0.73 1.95
C GLY A 225 -5.71 -1.46 2.49
N ALA A 226 -5.82 -2.77 2.24
CA ALA A 226 -6.94 -3.57 2.71
C ALA A 226 -6.57 -4.39 3.94
N ILE A 227 -7.52 -4.56 4.87
CA ILE A 227 -7.36 -5.44 6.02
C ILE A 227 -8.41 -6.54 5.98
N LEU A 228 -7.96 -7.79 6.09
CA LEU A 228 -8.80 -8.98 6.16
C LEU A 228 -8.56 -9.74 7.45
N PRO A 229 -9.38 -9.53 8.49
CA PRO A 229 -9.33 -10.31 9.70
C PRO A 229 -9.88 -11.73 9.47
N TYR A 230 -9.20 -12.77 9.96
CA TYR A 230 -9.67 -14.16 9.91
C TYR A 230 -9.72 -14.79 11.30
N ARG A 231 -10.51 -15.86 11.45
CA ARG A 231 -10.56 -16.66 12.67
C ARG A 231 -9.68 -17.89 12.50
N SER A 232 -8.90 -18.25 13.51
CA SER A 232 -8.24 -19.55 13.54
C SER A 232 -9.32 -20.63 13.54
N GLY A 233 -9.31 -21.51 12.54
CA GLY A 233 -10.10 -22.73 12.57
C GLY A 233 -9.75 -23.52 13.84
N LYS A 234 -10.76 -24.08 14.50
CA LYS A 234 -10.56 -25.10 15.54
C LYS A 234 -10.24 -26.42 14.87
#